data_AF-A0A0K8R2F3-F1
#
_entry.id   AF-A0A0K8R2F3-F1
#
_cell.length_a   1.000
_cell.length_b   1.000
_cell.length_c   1.000
_cell.angle_alpha   90.00
_cell.angle_beta   90.00
_cell.angle_gamma   90.00
#
_symmetry.space_group_name_H-M   'P 1'
#
loop_
_entity.id
_entity.type
_entity.pdbx_description
1 polymer ?
#
loop_
_entity_poly.entity_id
_entity_poly.type
_entity_poly.pdbx_seq_one_letter_code
_entity_poly.pdbx_strand_id
1 'polypeptide(L)' 'PYAFYIFDKGYYDLARLHTINTIGSYFVIRQKSHLQYEVVDGEELLDETDNVLIDQTIR' A
#
# COMPACT_ATOMS: atom_id res chain seq x y z
N PRO A 1 -0.42 11.76 14.06
CA PRO A 1 -1.63 11.11 13.51
C PRO A 1 -2.11 11.89 12.28
N TYR A 2 -2.73 11.21 11.31
CA TYR A 2 -3.30 11.73 10.06
C TYR A 2 -2.30 12.33 9.04
N ALA A 3 -1.00 12.08 9.23
CA ALA A 3 -0.01 12.43 8.21
C ALA A 3 -0.03 11.38 7.08
N PHE A 4 0.21 11.83 5.85
CA PHE A 4 0.33 10.98 4.66
C PHE A 4 1.77 11.03 4.16
N TYR A 5 2.42 9.87 4.06
CA TYR A 5 3.79 9.74 3.56
C TYR A 5 3.81 9.04 2.20
N ILE A 6 4.67 9.49 1.30
CA ILE A 6 4.89 8.84 -0.01
C ILE A 6 6.36 8.42 -0.08
N PHE A 7 6.60 7.13 -0.29
CA PHE A 7 7.94 6.55 -0.34
C PHE A 7 8.20 5.78 -1.63
N ASP A 8 9.45 5.78 -2.08
CA ASP A 8 9.90 4.92 -3.19
C ASP A 8 10.25 3.50 -2.69
N LYS A 9 10.43 2.55 -3.64
CA LYS A 9 10.67 1.13 -3.38
C LYS A 9 11.90 0.82 -2.51
N GLY A 10 12.86 1.74 -2.43
CA GLY A 10 14.05 1.61 -1.57
C GLY A 10 13.75 1.68 -0.07
N TYR A 11 12.55 2.17 0.30
CA TYR A 11 12.10 2.32 1.68
C TYR A 11 11.16 1.18 2.13
N TYR A 12 11.19 0.04 1.44
CA TYR A 12 10.39 -1.14 1.80
C TYR A 12 10.95 -1.81 3.06
N ASP A 13 10.49 -1.35 4.22
CA ASP A 13 10.85 -1.83 5.56
C ASP A 13 9.56 -1.97 6.40
N LEU A 14 9.07 -3.21 6.54
CA LEU A 14 7.81 -3.50 7.21
C LEU A 14 7.76 -3.05 8.67
N ALA A 15 8.90 -3.07 9.40
CA ALA A 15 8.92 -2.64 10.80
C ALA A 15 8.68 -1.13 10.91
N ARG A 16 9.30 -0.35 10.02
CA ARG A 16 9.08 1.11 9.96
C ARG A 16 7.68 1.45 9.48
N LEU A 17 7.17 0.77 8.45
CA LEU A 17 5.81 0.99 7.93
C LEU A 17 4.75 0.64 8.99
N HIS A 18 4.91 -0.47 9.71
CA HIS A 18 4.03 -0.84 10.82
C HIS A 18 4.02 0.24 11.92
N THR A 19 5.18 0.85 12.20
CA THR A 19 5.28 1.96 13.17
C THR A 19 4.47 3.18 12.73
N ILE A 20 4.49 3.54 11.44
CA ILE A 20 3.68 4.64 10.89
C ILE A 20 2.18 4.34 11.05
N ASN A 21 1.77 3.10 10.76
CA ASN A 21 0.38 2.67 10.93
C ASN A 21 -0.07 2.75 12.40
N THR A 22 0.75 2.26 13.35
CA THR A 22 0.37 2.23 14.77
C THR A 22 0.27 3.61 15.42
N ILE A 23 0.95 4.62 14.88
CA ILE A 23 0.82 6.02 15.34
C ILE A 23 -0.37 6.77 14.69
N GLY A 24 -1.23 6.06 13.95
CA GLY A 24 -2.41 6.61 13.30
C GLY A 24 -2.09 7.49 12.10
N SER A 25 -1.03 7.16 11.36
CA SER A 25 -0.64 7.83 10.12
C SER A 25 -0.70 6.85 8.95
N TYR A 26 -0.69 7.38 7.73
CA TYR A 26 -0.88 6.62 6.49
C TYR A 26 0.35 6.72 5.58
N PHE A 27 0.55 5.72 4.72
CA PHE A 27 1.64 5.72 3.76
C PHE A 27 1.23 5.09 2.43
N VAL A 28 1.84 5.59 1.35
CA VAL A 28 1.87 4.95 0.03
C VAL A 28 3.32 4.62 -0.28
N ILE A 29 3.57 3.37 -0.68
CA ILE A 29 4.91 2.93 -1.08
C ILE A 29 4.85 2.25 -2.44
N ARG A 30 5.86 2.51 -3.26
CA ARG A 30 6.02 1.75 -4.51
C ARG A 30 6.41 0.30 -4.21
N GLN A 31 5.67 -0.64 -4.80
CA GLN A 31 5.96 -2.07 -4.70
C GLN A 31 7.39 -2.39 -5.14
N LYS A 32 8.08 -3.24 -4.36
CA LYS A 32 9.35 -3.87 -4.73
C LYS A 32 9.08 -5.12 -5.57
N SER A 33 9.89 -5.38 -6.60
CA SER A 33 9.75 -6.57 -7.44
C SER A 33 9.83 -7.87 -6.61
N HIS A 34 9.09 -8.89 -7.04
CA HIS A 34 9.08 -10.25 -6.46
C HIS A 34 8.59 -10.37 -5.00
N LEU A 35 7.81 -9.41 -4.51
CA LEU A 35 7.08 -9.59 -3.25
C LEU A 35 6.15 -10.79 -3.36
N GLN A 36 6.22 -11.68 -2.36
CA GLN A 36 5.32 -12.80 -2.22
C GLN A 36 4.21 -12.38 -1.27
N TYR A 37 2.98 -12.38 -1.77
CA TYR A 37 1.78 -12.11 -1.00
C TYR A 37 0.61 -12.83 -1.67
N GLU A 38 -0.43 -13.09 -0.89
CA GLU A 38 -1.68 -13.63 -1.38
C GLU A 38 -2.70 -12.48 -1.46
N VAL A 39 -3.38 -12.34 -2.61
CA VAL A 39 -4.54 -11.44 -2.71
C VAL A 39 -5.74 -12.16 -2.09
N VAL A 40 -6.35 -11.58 -1.06
CA VAL A 40 -7.46 -12.19 -0.32
C VAL A 40 -8.80 -11.52 -0.59
N ASP A 41 -8.79 -10.30 -1.13
CA ASP A 41 -9.96 -9.54 -1.54
C ASP A 41 -9.56 -8.44 -2.53
N GLY A 42 -10.50 -7.92 -3.32
CA GLY A 42 -10.27 -6.78 -4.21
C GLY A 42 -11.26 -6.66 -5.36
N GLU A 43 -11.29 -5.47 -5.97
CA GLU A 43 -12.10 -5.17 -7.16
C GLU A 43 -11.24 -5.26 -8.42
N GLU A 44 -11.74 -5.97 -9.43
CA GLU A 44 -11.00 -6.26 -10.67
C GLU A 44 -11.01 -5.08 -11.66
N LEU A 45 -12.00 -4.19 -11.54
CA LEU A 45 -12.27 -3.09 -12.46
C LEU A 45 -12.87 -1.92 -11.67
N LEU A 46 -12.04 -0.95 -11.30
CA LEU A 46 -12.54 0.35 -10.86
C LEU A 46 -12.93 1.13 -12.10
N ASP A 47 -14.17 1.64 -12.14
CA ASP A 47 -14.65 2.50 -13.22
C ASP A 47 -13.64 3.65 -13.42
N GLU A 48 -13.20 3.89 -14.66
CA GLU A 48 -12.03 4.72 -15.06
C GLU A 48 -12.02 6.19 -14.55
N THR A 49 -12.99 6.58 -13.74
CA THR A 49 -13.18 7.91 -13.18
C THR A 49 -12.11 8.34 -12.17
N ASP A 50 -11.46 7.42 -11.46
CA ASP A 50 -10.55 7.74 -10.35
C ASP A 50 -9.05 7.49 -10.63
N ASN A 51 -8.72 6.99 -11.82
CA ASN A 51 -7.36 6.60 -12.24
C ASN A 51 -6.71 5.52 -11.35
N VAL A 52 -7.49 4.76 -10.60
CA VAL A 52 -6.99 3.60 -9.87
C VAL A 52 -7.14 2.37 -10.77
N LEU A 53 -6.05 1.63 -10.96
CA LEU A 53 -6.09 0.45 -11.82
C LEU A 53 -6.73 -0.75 -11.12
N ILE A 54 -6.40 -0.94 -9.83
CA ILE A 54 -6.77 -2.10 -9.01
C ILE A 54 -6.72 -1.68 -7.53
N ASP A 55 -7.71 -2.10 -6.75
CA ASP A 55 -7.69 -2.04 -5.28
C ASP A 55 -7.78 -3.46 -4.70
N GLN A 56 -6.80 -3.85 -3.89
CA GLN A 56 -6.60 -5.21 -3.40
C GLN A 56 -6.15 -5.23 -1.95
N THR A 57 -6.72 -6.15 -1.18
CA THR A 57 -6.23 -6.53 0.15
C THR A 57 -5.34 -7.76 0.04
N ILE A 58 -4.16 -7.72 0.67
CA ILE A 58 -3.16 -8.78 0.61
C ILE A 58 -2.81 -9.34 2.00
N ARG A 59 -2.35 -10.59 2.06
CA ARG A 59 -1.84 -11.27 3.26
C ARG A 59 -0.42 -11.79 3.05
#